data_AF-A0A4V3GF89-F1
#
_entry.id   AF-A0A4V3GF89-F1
#
_cell.length_a   1.000
_cell.length_b   1.000
_cell.length_c   1.000
_cell.angle_alpha   90.00
_cell.angle_beta   90.00
_cell.angle_gamma   90.00
#
_symmetry.space_group_name_H-M   'P 1'
#
loop_
_entity.id
_entity.type
_entity.pdbx_description
1 polymer ?
#
loop_
_entity_poly.entity_id
_entity_poly.type
_entity_poly.pdbx_seq_one_letter_code
_entity_poly.pdbx_strand_id
1 'polypeptide(L)'
;MPTPTKGARLGGSPAHEKLILSNLATSLFEHGAITTTAAKAKRLQPLAEQMITKAKRGDLNSRRQVMKRIKDKSVVHVLFTEIGERYADRSGGYTRITKLGPRKGDNAPMVKIELVEALADSPKAKKTAKKAPAKKAAAPQAEEKVEEKVEDAPVQDVVAGKFDNSAAPLEDGSAPEGYTIKGNEDSMKYHTTESPWYDQTVAEVWFKTEADAEAAGFAKAGETEDDK
;
A
#
# COMPACT_ATOMS: atom_id res chain seq x y z
N MET A 1 -5.74 8.03 -19.31
CA MET A 1 -5.83 9.51 -19.24
C MET A 1 -7.31 9.85 -19.14
N PRO A 2 -7.73 10.88 -18.39
CA PRO A 2 -9.12 11.35 -18.46
C PRO A 2 -9.44 11.83 -19.88
N THR A 3 -10.72 11.80 -20.25
CA THR A 3 -11.17 12.18 -21.59
C THR A 3 -10.76 13.63 -21.92
N PRO A 4 -10.12 13.89 -23.08
CA PRO A 4 -9.68 15.22 -23.43
C PRO A 4 -10.86 16.17 -23.63
N THR A 5 -10.68 17.48 -23.40
CA THR A 5 -11.75 18.44 -23.68
C THR A 5 -12.08 18.50 -25.18
N LYS A 6 -13.38 18.62 -25.47
CA LYS A 6 -13.90 19.20 -26.71
C LYS A 6 -14.01 20.71 -26.49
N GLY A 7 -13.36 21.51 -27.34
CA GLY A 7 -13.31 22.96 -27.21
C GLY A 7 -12.11 23.49 -26.40
N ALA A 8 -12.20 24.75 -25.97
CA ALA A 8 -11.10 25.50 -25.34
C ALA A 8 -10.54 24.85 -24.06
N ARG A 9 -9.24 25.06 -23.85
CA ARG A 9 -8.43 24.50 -22.74
C ARG A 9 -8.43 25.46 -21.54
N LEU A 10 -8.40 24.95 -20.31
CA LEU A 10 -8.19 25.80 -19.13
C LEU A 10 -6.81 26.49 -19.21
N GLY A 11 -6.77 27.80 -19.02
CA GLY A 11 -5.52 28.57 -19.12
C GLY A 11 -4.99 28.77 -20.56
N GLY A 12 -5.82 28.53 -21.58
CA GLY A 12 -5.50 28.81 -22.98
C GLY A 12 -4.71 27.71 -23.70
N SER A 13 -3.68 27.13 -23.07
CA SER A 13 -2.82 26.12 -23.69
C SER A 13 -2.91 24.73 -23.03
N PRO A 14 -2.66 23.62 -23.76
CA PRO A 14 -2.61 22.27 -23.17
C PRO A 14 -1.50 22.08 -22.13
N ALA A 15 -0.42 22.87 -22.20
CA ALA A 15 0.64 22.86 -21.20
C ALA A 15 0.17 23.53 -19.90
N HIS A 16 -0.48 24.69 -20.01
CA HIS A 16 -1.01 25.42 -18.86
C HIS A 16 -2.15 24.66 -18.17
N GLU A 17 -3.06 24.02 -18.94
CA GLU A 17 -4.11 23.15 -18.40
C GLU A 17 -3.53 22.04 -17.51
N LYS A 18 -2.43 21.38 -17.93
CA LYS A 18 -1.76 20.33 -17.14
C LYS A 18 -1.20 20.88 -15.82
N LEU A 19 -0.60 22.07 -15.83
CA LEU A 19 -0.06 22.71 -14.62
C LEU A 19 -1.18 23.11 -13.65
N ILE A 20 -2.24 23.77 -14.16
CA ILE A 20 -3.43 24.14 -13.36
C ILE A 20 -4.02 22.90 -12.68
N LEU A 21 -4.24 21.82 -13.43
CA LEU A 21 -4.83 20.59 -12.88
C LEU A 21 -3.88 19.85 -11.93
N SER A 22 -2.57 19.96 -12.11
CA SER A 22 -1.61 19.40 -11.16
C SER A 22 -1.64 20.15 -9.84
N ASN A 23 -1.55 21.48 -9.86
CA ASN A 23 -1.56 22.30 -8.64
C ASN A 23 -2.89 22.14 -7.87
N LEU A 24 -4.03 22.11 -8.59
CA LEU A 24 -5.33 21.84 -7.98
C LEU A 24 -5.43 20.43 -7.36
N ALA A 25 -4.76 19.42 -7.93
CA ALA A 25 -4.71 18.08 -7.35
C ALA A 25 -3.84 18.05 -6.09
N THR A 26 -2.69 18.73 -6.10
CA THR A 26 -1.83 18.90 -4.92
C THR A 26 -2.61 19.51 -3.77
N SER A 27 -3.21 20.70 -3.95
CA SER A 27 -3.97 21.38 -2.89
C SER A 27 -5.23 20.62 -2.44
N LEU A 28 -5.85 19.81 -3.30
CA LEU A 28 -6.98 18.96 -2.91
C LEU A 28 -6.54 17.83 -1.96
N PHE A 29 -5.38 17.23 -2.18
CA PHE A 29 -4.86 16.18 -1.30
C PHE A 29 -4.19 16.74 -0.04
N GLU A 30 -3.60 17.93 -0.13
CA GLU A 30 -2.98 18.64 1.01
C GLU A 30 -4.02 19.16 2.01
N HIS A 31 -5.15 19.71 1.55
CA HIS A 31 -6.16 20.32 2.42
C HIS A 31 -7.48 19.52 2.54
N GLY A 32 -7.62 18.42 1.79
CA GLY A 32 -8.85 17.62 1.73
C GLY A 32 -10.04 18.27 1.01
N ALA A 33 -10.11 19.60 0.95
CA ALA A 33 -11.12 20.34 0.20
C ALA A 33 -10.62 21.69 -0.32
N ILE A 34 -11.07 22.09 -1.52
CA ILE A 34 -10.74 23.39 -2.12
C ILE A 34 -11.95 24.05 -2.78
N THR A 35 -11.97 25.38 -2.79
CA THR A 35 -13.01 26.19 -3.47
C THR A 35 -12.49 26.71 -4.80
N THR A 36 -13.17 26.39 -5.90
CA THR A 36 -12.74 26.73 -7.26
C THR A 36 -13.93 26.93 -8.21
N THR A 37 -13.70 27.25 -9.47
CA THR A 37 -14.81 27.39 -10.45
C THR A 37 -15.34 26.02 -10.89
N ALA A 38 -16.63 25.92 -11.18
CA ALA A 38 -17.28 24.67 -11.59
C ALA A 38 -16.60 23.99 -12.80
N ALA A 39 -16.06 24.80 -13.73
CA ALA A 39 -15.31 24.31 -14.88
C ALA A 39 -13.97 23.66 -14.48
N LYS A 40 -13.24 24.23 -13.50
CA LYS A 40 -12.01 23.65 -12.95
C LYS A 40 -12.30 22.37 -12.16
N ALA A 41 -13.31 22.40 -11.28
CA ALA A 41 -13.69 21.25 -10.46
C ALA A 41 -14.04 20.00 -11.31
N LYS A 42 -14.90 20.16 -12.33
CA LYS A 42 -15.26 19.07 -13.27
C LYS A 42 -14.09 18.49 -14.05
N ARG A 43 -13.00 19.25 -14.25
CA ARG A 43 -11.76 18.76 -14.89
C ARG A 43 -10.84 18.05 -13.92
N LEU A 44 -10.86 18.48 -12.66
CA LEU A 44 -10.07 17.89 -11.58
C LEU A 44 -10.58 16.51 -11.17
N GLN A 45 -11.90 16.31 -11.06
CA GLN A 45 -12.50 15.04 -10.61
C GLN A 45 -11.90 13.78 -11.24
N PRO A 46 -11.94 13.57 -12.58
CA PRO A 46 -11.45 12.32 -13.17
C PRO A 46 -9.92 12.18 -13.10
N LEU A 47 -9.18 13.27 -12.82
CA LEU A 47 -7.76 13.22 -12.54
C LEU A 47 -7.48 12.77 -11.10
N ALA A 48 -8.17 13.38 -10.13
CA ALA A 48 -8.06 13.06 -8.71
C ALA A 48 -8.52 11.62 -8.42
N GLU A 49 -9.65 11.20 -8.99
CA GLU A 49 -10.14 9.83 -8.86
C GLU A 49 -9.16 8.79 -9.44
N GLN A 50 -8.52 9.10 -10.58
CA GLN A 50 -7.48 8.22 -11.13
C GLN A 50 -6.22 8.18 -10.23
N MET A 51 -5.89 9.27 -9.54
CA MET A 51 -4.77 9.30 -8.58
C MET A 51 -5.08 8.50 -7.31
N ILE A 52 -6.27 8.65 -6.73
CA ILE A 52 -6.71 7.88 -5.56
C ILE A 52 -6.79 6.38 -5.90
N THR A 53 -7.30 6.02 -7.08
CA THR A 53 -7.33 4.62 -7.55
C THR A 53 -5.93 4.00 -7.67
N LYS A 54 -4.90 4.81 -7.98
CA LYS A 54 -3.50 4.39 -7.99
C LYS A 54 -2.91 4.30 -6.59
N ALA A 55 -3.26 5.23 -5.71
CA ALA A 55 -2.86 5.23 -4.31
C ALA A 55 -3.30 3.93 -3.62
N LYS A 56 -4.57 3.56 -3.81
CA LYS A 56 -5.19 2.31 -3.34
C LYS A 56 -4.48 1.03 -3.82
N ARG A 57 -3.76 1.05 -4.94
CA ARG A 57 -2.95 -0.11 -5.39
C ARG A 57 -1.60 -0.21 -4.66
N GLY A 58 -1.09 0.88 -4.09
CA GLY A 58 0.15 0.92 -3.30
C GLY A 58 1.47 0.81 -4.09
N ASP A 59 1.45 0.27 -5.31
CA ASP A 59 2.63 -0.17 -6.05
C ASP A 59 3.62 0.94 -6.47
N LEU A 60 4.90 0.57 -6.59
CA LEU A 60 5.99 1.46 -6.98
C LEU A 60 5.77 2.13 -8.35
N ASN A 61 5.15 1.42 -9.30
CA ASN A 61 4.83 1.97 -10.61
C ASN A 61 3.69 3.00 -10.51
N SER A 62 2.65 2.77 -9.71
CA SER A 62 1.64 3.79 -9.37
C SER A 62 2.25 5.03 -8.72
N ARG A 63 3.14 4.88 -7.73
CA ARG A 63 3.86 6.01 -7.10
C ARG A 63 4.63 6.83 -8.15
N ARG A 64 5.46 6.16 -8.98
CA ARG A 64 6.18 6.79 -10.11
C ARG A 64 5.25 7.48 -11.11
N GLN A 65 4.06 6.91 -11.39
CA GLN A 65 3.09 7.51 -12.30
C GLN A 65 2.35 8.72 -11.71
N VAL A 66 2.17 8.80 -10.39
CA VAL A 66 1.61 10.00 -9.74
C VAL A 66 2.65 11.12 -9.70
N MET A 67 3.91 10.80 -9.40
CA MET A 67 5.04 11.75 -9.39
C MET A 67 5.29 12.43 -10.75
N LYS A 68 4.85 11.84 -11.87
CA LYS A 68 4.84 12.50 -13.19
C LYS A 68 3.89 13.71 -13.28
N ARG A 69 3.08 13.97 -12.26
CA ARG A 69 2.21 15.15 -12.14
C ARG A 69 2.49 15.90 -10.85
N ILE A 70 2.17 15.29 -9.71
CA ILE A 70 2.38 15.91 -8.39
C ILE A 70 3.87 15.82 -8.10
N LYS A 71 4.54 16.97 -8.11
CA LYS A 71 5.98 17.07 -7.85
C LYS A 71 6.34 17.00 -6.38
N ASP A 72 5.41 17.36 -5.51
CA ASP A 72 5.62 17.36 -4.06
C ASP A 72 5.60 15.92 -3.52
N LYS A 73 6.68 15.54 -2.83
CA LYS A 73 6.83 14.21 -2.23
C LYS A 73 5.98 14.05 -0.97
N SER A 74 5.73 15.13 -0.22
CA SER A 74 4.94 15.11 1.02
C SER A 74 3.48 14.76 0.72
N VAL A 75 2.88 15.46 -0.25
CA VAL A 75 1.51 15.19 -0.72
C VAL A 75 1.39 13.82 -1.37
N VAL A 76 2.42 13.33 -2.06
CA VAL A 76 2.44 11.94 -2.58
C VAL A 76 2.56 10.91 -1.46
N HIS A 77 3.24 11.20 -0.36
CA HIS A 77 3.27 10.33 0.82
C HIS A 77 1.87 10.23 1.43
N VAL A 78 1.27 11.35 1.85
CA VAL A 78 -0.09 11.43 2.42
C VAL A 78 -1.14 10.77 1.51
N LEU A 79 -1.02 10.95 0.19
CA LEU A 79 -1.91 10.31 -0.78
C LEU A 79 -1.85 8.77 -0.71
N PHE A 80 -0.68 8.17 -0.52
CA PHE A 80 -0.49 6.71 -0.52
C PHE A 80 -0.61 6.07 0.86
N THR A 81 -0.28 6.77 1.95
CA THR A 81 -0.46 6.27 3.32
C THR A 81 -1.88 6.51 3.79
N GLU A 82 -2.29 7.75 3.98
CA GLU A 82 -3.59 8.08 4.58
C GLU A 82 -4.77 7.95 3.60
N ILE A 83 -4.67 8.58 2.42
CA ILE A 83 -5.83 8.71 1.51
C ILE A 83 -6.07 7.38 0.78
N GLY A 84 -5.02 6.63 0.44
CA GLY A 84 -5.12 5.32 -0.19
C GLY A 84 -5.85 4.31 0.69
N GLU A 85 -5.46 4.23 1.97
CA GLU A 85 -6.07 3.36 2.97
C GLU A 85 -7.52 3.77 3.28
N ARG A 86 -7.79 5.07 3.49
CA ARG A 86 -9.15 5.62 3.73
C ARG A 86 -10.19 5.23 2.66
N TYR A 87 -9.75 4.85 1.46
CA TYR A 87 -10.61 4.44 0.35
C TYR A 87 -10.42 2.97 -0.09
N ALA A 88 -9.78 2.13 0.73
CA ALA A 88 -9.57 0.70 0.46
C ALA A 88 -10.89 -0.06 0.15
N ASP A 89 -12.00 0.28 0.79
CA ASP A 89 -13.31 -0.37 0.53
C ASP A 89 -14.18 0.35 -0.50
N ARG A 90 -13.86 1.61 -0.84
CA ARG A 90 -14.69 2.43 -1.74
C ARG A 90 -14.39 2.11 -3.22
N SER A 91 -15.43 1.79 -4.00
CA SER A 91 -15.33 1.48 -5.44
C SER A 91 -15.60 2.71 -6.33
N GLY A 92 -14.81 3.78 -6.14
CA GLY A 92 -14.96 5.03 -6.89
C GLY A 92 -15.82 6.09 -6.20
N GLY A 93 -15.96 7.27 -6.83
CA GLY A 93 -16.70 8.40 -6.26
C GLY A 93 -16.03 8.97 -5.00
N TYR A 94 -14.71 9.14 -5.04
CA TYR A 94 -13.91 9.63 -3.90
C TYR A 94 -13.99 11.16 -3.70
N THR A 95 -14.54 11.89 -4.69
CA THR A 95 -14.66 13.36 -4.64
C THR A 95 -16.13 13.79 -4.74
N ARG A 96 -16.51 14.80 -3.96
CA ARG A 96 -17.83 15.44 -4.01
C ARG A 96 -17.69 16.87 -4.54
N ILE A 97 -18.64 17.29 -5.37
CA ILE A 97 -18.78 18.68 -5.83
C ILE A 97 -20.03 19.27 -5.20
N THR A 98 -19.84 20.30 -4.38
CA THR A 98 -20.91 21.07 -3.74
C THR A 98 -20.96 22.46 -4.38
N LYS A 99 -22.09 22.82 -4.98
CA LYS A 99 -22.28 24.14 -5.63
C LYS A 99 -22.28 25.24 -4.58
N LEU A 100 -21.60 26.34 -4.88
CA LEU A 100 -21.65 27.57 -4.09
C LEU A 100 -22.35 28.68 -4.88
N GLY A 101 -22.58 29.82 -4.24
CA GLY A 101 -23.01 31.04 -4.94
C GLY A 101 -21.98 31.51 -5.98
N PRO A 102 -22.40 32.31 -6.98
CA PRO A 102 -21.47 32.86 -7.96
C PRO A 102 -20.49 33.85 -7.33
N ARG A 103 -19.30 33.97 -7.90
CA ARG A 103 -18.29 34.93 -7.45
C ARG A 103 -18.69 36.36 -7.82
N LYS A 104 -18.57 37.28 -6.86
CA LYS A 104 -18.75 38.73 -7.07
C LYS A 104 -17.70 39.24 -8.07
N GLY A 105 -18.13 40.01 -9.07
CA GLY A 105 -17.29 40.58 -10.12
C GLY A 105 -17.50 39.92 -11.48
N ASP A 106 -17.13 38.64 -11.62
CA ASP A 106 -17.23 37.90 -12.89
C ASP A 106 -18.42 36.94 -13.00
N ASN A 107 -19.26 36.87 -11.97
CA ASN A 107 -20.40 35.96 -11.85
C ASN A 107 -20.03 34.48 -12.08
N ALA A 108 -18.76 34.10 -11.91
CA ALA A 108 -18.31 32.75 -12.20
C ALA A 108 -18.95 31.74 -11.22
N PRO A 109 -19.50 30.62 -11.69
CA PRO A 109 -20.11 29.61 -10.82
C PRO A 109 -19.01 28.93 -9.98
N MET A 110 -19.05 29.16 -8.67
CA MET A 110 -18.11 28.58 -7.71
C MET A 110 -18.62 27.24 -7.17
N VAL A 111 -17.67 26.40 -6.76
CA VAL A 111 -17.87 25.04 -6.27
C VAL A 111 -16.83 24.75 -5.20
N LYS A 112 -17.25 24.12 -4.09
CA LYS A 112 -16.34 23.41 -3.19
C LYS A 112 -16.18 21.98 -3.73
N ILE A 113 -14.95 21.54 -3.97
CA ILE A 113 -14.64 20.14 -4.26
C ILE A 113 -13.88 19.56 -3.06
N GLU A 114 -14.36 18.43 -2.56
CA GLU A 114 -13.91 17.83 -1.30
C GLU A 114 -13.76 16.31 -1.42
N LEU A 115 -12.84 15.75 -0.65
CA LEU A 115 -12.70 14.32 -0.42
C LEU A 115 -13.89 13.82 0.41
N VAL A 116 -14.45 12.67 0.05
CA VAL A 116 -15.61 12.07 0.73
C VAL A 116 -15.14 11.29 1.97
N GLU A 117 -15.91 11.30 3.04
CA GLU A 117 -15.56 10.51 4.23
C GLU A 117 -15.60 8.99 3.98
N ALA A 118 -14.91 8.25 4.86
CA ALA A 118 -14.90 6.79 4.83
C ALA A 118 -16.31 6.23 5.04
N LEU A 119 -16.54 4.97 4.64
CA LEU A 119 -17.88 4.41 4.43
C LEU A 119 -18.66 4.01 5.71
N ALA A 120 -18.37 4.64 6.85
CA ALA A 120 -19.14 4.48 8.09
C ALA A 120 -20.61 4.92 7.90
N ASP A 121 -20.83 6.10 7.28
CA ASP A 121 -22.16 6.71 7.15
C ASP A 121 -22.69 6.68 5.70
N SER A 122 -23.00 5.49 5.20
CA SER A 122 -23.86 5.32 4.02
C SER A 122 -24.63 3.99 4.07
N PRO A 123 -25.94 4.00 4.39
CA PRO A 123 -26.73 2.77 4.46
C PRO A 123 -26.82 2.09 3.10
N LYS A 124 -26.63 0.76 3.08
CA LYS A 124 -26.63 -0.05 1.85
C LYS A 124 -27.97 0.05 1.12
N ALA A 125 -28.02 0.84 0.04
CA ALA A 125 -29.18 0.93 -0.84
C ALA A 125 -29.39 -0.37 -1.65
N LYS A 126 -30.22 -1.25 -1.08
CA LYS A 126 -30.94 -2.40 -1.65
C LYS A 126 -30.55 -2.88 -3.06
N LYS A 127 -29.96 -4.09 -3.10
CA LYS A 127 -30.19 -5.05 -4.18
C LYS A 127 -31.67 -5.45 -4.20
N THR A 128 -32.40 -5.14 -5.27
CA THR A 128 -33.62 -5.86 -5.72
C THR A 128 -33.82 -5.57 -7.21
N ALA A 129 -34.19 -6.46 -8.13
CA ALA A 129 -34.24 -7.92 -8.25
C ALA A 129 -35.04 -8.21 -9.54
N LYS A 130 -34.41 -8.77 -10.57
CA LYS A 130 -34.99 -9.56 -11.70
C LYS A 130 -33.91 -9.76 -12.77
N LYS A 131 -33.63 -10.95 -13.32
CA LYS A 131 -34.03 -12.33 -12.99
C LYS A 131 -33.07 -13.30 -13.73
N ALA A 132 -32.51 -14.31 -13.06
CA ALA A 132 -31.78 -15.44 -13.68
C ALA A 132 -32.76 -16.59 -14.07
N PRO A 133 -32.39 -17.68 -14.78
CA PRO A 133 -31.33 -18.67 -14.46
C PRO A 133 -30.44 -18.97 -15.71
N ALA A 134 -29.59 -20.00 -15.85
CA ALA A 134 -29.17 -21.18 -15.05
C ALA A 134 -27.63 -21.39 -15.28
N LYS A 135 -26.92 -22.51 -15.03
CA LYS A 135 -27.18 -23.86 -14.45
C LYS A 135 -25.86 -24.37 -13.80
N LYS A 136 -26.00 -25.29 -12.83
CA LYS A 136 -25.03 -26.12 -12.06
C LYS A 136 -23.76 -26.59 -12.83
N ALA A 137 -22.65 -27.04 -12.22
CA ALA A 137 -22.41 -27.74 -10.93
C ALA A 137 -20.92 -27.50 -10.49
N ALA A 138 -20.49 -27.39 -9.23
CA ALA A 138 -20.40 -28.34 -8.09
C ALA A 138 -18.92 -28.49 -7.65
N ALA A 139 -18.64 -28.37 -6.35
CA ALA A 139 -17.38 -28.74 -5.67
C ALA A 139 -17.56 -30.11 -4.96
N PRO A 140 -16.59 -30.71 -4.23
CA PRO A 140 -16.17 -30.18 -2.90
C PRO A 140 -14.75 -30.54 -2.35
N GLN A 141 -14.34 -29.85 -1.27
CA GLN A 141 -13.63 -30.35 -0.03
C GLN A 141 -12.20 -30.97 -0.12
N ALA A 142 -11.36 -31.02 0.95
CA ALA A 142 -11.34 -30.38 2.29
C ALA A 142 -10.00 -30.62 3.05
N GLU A 143 -9.80 -29.90 4.19
CA GLU A 143 -9.19 -30.35 5.49
C GLU A 143 -7.72 -30.88 5.56
N GLU A 144 -6.95 -30.87 6.67
CA GLU A 144 -6.92 -30.13 7.97
C GLU A 144 -5.63 -30.55 8.79
N LYS A 145 -5.35 -29.84 9.90
CA LYS A 145 -4.49 -30.17 11.09
C LYS A 145 -2.96 -29.88 11.06
N VAL A 146 -2.26 -29.34 12.08
CA VAL A 146 -2.45 -28.90 13.51
C VAL A 146 -1.66 -29.72 14.57
N GLU A 147 -0.88 -28.99 15.41
CA GLU A 147 -0.25 -29.35 16.73
C GLU A 147 0.91 -30.42 16.72
N GLU A 148 1.86 -30.50 17.67
CA GLU A 148 1.90 -30.05 19.08
C GLU A 148 3.32 -29.76 19.69
N LYS A 149 3.41 -28.68 20.46
CA LYS A 149 4.23 -28.31 21.68
C LYS A 149 5.25 -29.28 22.34
N VAL A 150 6.40 -28.75 22.83
CA VAL A 150 7.04 -29.07 24.16
C VAL A 150 7.79 -27.84 24.74
N GLU A 151 7.79 -27.67 26.07
CA GLU A 151 8.50 -26.62 26.85
C GLU A 151 9.83 -27.15 27.46
N ASP A 152 10.89 -26.33 27.57
CA ASP A 152 11.59 -26.10 28.86
C ASP A 152 12.56 -24.88 28.82
N ALA A 153 12.87 -24.33 29.99
CA ALA A 153 13.81 -23.23 30.26
C ALA A 153 15.01 -23.75 31.11
N PRO A 154 16.04 -22.97 31.52
CA PRO A 154 16.26 -21.53 31.38
C PRO A 154 17.68 -21.12 30.91
N VAL A 155 17.93 -19.81 30.76
CA VAL A 155 19.10 -19.01 31.25
C VAL A 155 19.19 -17.68 30.48
N GLN A 156 19.11 -16.57 31.22
CA GLN A 156 19.58 -15.19 30.93
C GLN A 156 19.34 -14.59 29.52
N ASP A 157 18.35 -13.70 29.44
CA ASP A 157 18.18 -12.57 28.48
C ASP A 157 18.40 -12.83 26.97
N VAL A 158 18.27 -14.07 26.52
CA VAL A 158 17.91 -14.38 25.13
C VAL A 158 16.39 -14.22 24.96
N VAL A 159 15.98 -13.19 24.21
CA VAL A 159 14.61 -13.11 23.70
C VAL A 159 14.43 -14.24 22.68
N ALA A 160 13.58 -15.22 23.01
CA ALA A 160 13.27 -16.34 22.14
C ALA A 160 12.79 -15.81 20.77
N GLY A 161 13.39 -16.32 19.70
CA GLY A 161 13.04 -15.92 18.35
C GLY A 161 11.70 -16.55 17.91
N LYS A 162 11.25 -16.16 16.72
CA LYS A 162 9.94 -16.56 16.17
C LYS A 162 9.85 -18.04 15.77
N PHE A 163 10.98 -18.74 15.74
CA PHE A 163 11.13 -20.13 15.29
C PHE A 163 11.77 -20.99 16.38
N ASP A 164 11.54 -22.30 16.35
CA ASP A 164 12.14 -23.24 17.30
C ASP A 164 13.68 -23.15 17.30
N ASN A 165 14.27 -23.24 18.50
CA ASN A 165 15.71 -23.06 18.78
C ASN A 165 16.35 -21.72 18.33
N SER A 166 15.57 -20.74 17.88
CA SER A 166 16.07 -19.44 17.44
C SER A 166 16.08 -18.36 18.54
N ALA A 167 16.85 -17.30 18.35
CA ALA A 167 16.81 -16.09 19.17
C ALA A 167 16.60 -14.83 18.30
N ALA A 168 15.95 -13.82 18.87
CA ALA A 168 15.86 -12.50 18.26
C ALA A 168 17.22 -11.77 18.35
N PRO A 169 17.54 -10.86 17.42
CA PRO A 169 18.69 -9.96 17.56
C PRO A 169 18.53 -9.06 18.79
N LEU A 170 19.66 -8.67 19.38
CA LEU A 170 19.71 -7.66 20.44
C LEU A 170 19.30 -6.27 19.90
N GLU A 171 19.05 -5.29 20.79
CA GLU A 171 18.63 -3.93 20.38
C GLU A 171 19.61 -3.24 19.41
N ASP A 172 20.90 -3.61 19.46
CA ASP A 172 21.96 -3.14 18.55
C ASP A 172 22.05 -3.93 17.22
N GLY A 173 21.15 -4.90 16.97
CA GLY A 173 21.18 -5.80 15.81
C GLY A 173 22.25 -6.90 15.87
N SER A 174 22.93 -7.03 17.01
CA SER A 174 24.00 -8.00 17.26
C SER A 174 23.48 -9.39 17.67
N ALA A 175 24.35 -10.39 17.57
CA ALA A 175 24.08 -11.76 17.97
C ALA A 175 23.96 -11.91 19.49
N PRO A 176 22.98 -12.66 20.01
CA PRO A 176 23.01 -13.17 21.37
C PRO A 176 24.18 -14.15 21.58
N GLU A 177 24.65 -14.30 22.82
CA GLU A 177 25.82 -15.13 23.12
C GLU A 177 25.63 -16.59 22.67
N GLY A 178 26.59 -17.10 21.89
CA GLY A 178 26.58 -18.47 21.37
C GLY A 178 25.77 -18.70 20.09
N TYR A 179 25.20 -17.64 19.48
CA TYR A 179 24.53 -17.74 18.19
C TYR A 179 25.43 -17.19 17.07
N THR A 180 25.71 -18.01 16.05
CA THR A 180 26.70 -17.70 14.99
C THR A 180 26.12 -17.76 13.58
N ILE A 181 24.83 -18.10 13.43
CA ILE A 181 24.17 -18.26 12.14
C ILE A 181 23.09 -17.20 11.99
N LYS A 182 23.17 -16.44 10.90
CA LYS A 182 22.27 -15.33 10.57
C LYS A 182 21.12 -15.82 9.69
N GLY A 183 19.90 -15.83 10.22
CA GLY A 183 18.68 -16.06 9.46
C GLY A 183 18.04 -14.75 8.97
N ASN A 184 17.51 -14.79 7.76
CA ASN A 184 16.69 -13.72 7.17
C ASN A 184 15.27 -14.26 6.95
N GLU A 185 14.27 -13.65 7.59
CA GLU A 185 12.87 -14.11 7.60
C GLU A 185 12.23 -13.92 6.22
N ASP A 186 12.50 -12.77 5.56
CA ASP A 186 11.97 -12.41 4.24
C ASP A 186 12.32 -13.43 3.13
N SER A 187 13.46 -14.12 3.24
CA SER A 187 13.96 -15.05 2.21
C SER A 187 14.06 -16.51 2.64
N MET A 188 13.74 -16.84 3.90
CA MET A 188 13.91 -18.16 4.51
C MET A 188 15.30 -18.75 4.25
N LYS A 189 16.35 -17.92 4.39
CA LYS A 189 17.75 -18.32 4.17
C LYS A 189 18.63 -18.04 5.37
N TYR A 190 19.57 -18.96 5.61
CA TYR A 190 20.57 -18.82 6.66
C TYR A 190 21.98 -18.62 6.08
N HIS A 191 22.78 -17.80 6.76
CA HIS A 191 24.18 -17.52 6.44
C HIS A 191 25.07 -17.95 7.60
N THR A 192 26.07 -18.77 7.30
CA THR A 192 27.13 -19.19 8.22
C THR A 192 28.30 -18.21 8.17
N THR A 193 29.19 -18.24 9.15
CA THR A 193 30.43 -17.42 9.19
C THR A 193 31.37 -17.63 7.99
N GLU A 194 31.17 -18.71 7.22
CA GLU A 194 31.94 -19.02 6.00
C GLU A 194 31.29 -18.45 4.73
N SER A 195 30.06 -17.95 4.81
CA SER A 195 29.35 -17.35 3.67
C SER A 195 29.99 -16.00 3.28
N PRO A 196 30.31 -15.75 2.00
CA PRO A 196 30.83 -14.45 1.53
C PRO A 196 29.94 -13.24 1.84
N TRP A 197 28.67 -13.50 2.17
CA TRP A 197 27.64 -12.50 2.46
C TRP A 197 27.41 -12.29 3.96
N TYR A 198 28.06 -13.07 4.83
CA TYR A 198 27.81 -13.08 6.28
C TYR A 198 27.90 -11.69 6.91
N ASP A 199 28.96 -10.93 6.62
CA ASP A 199 29.17 -9.58 7.18
C ASP A 199 28.17 -8.54 6.64
N GLN A 200 27.65 -8.75 5.44
CA GLN A 200 26.71 -7.84 4.78
C GLN A 200 25.25 -8.12 5.16
N THR A 201 24.93 -9.34 5.58
CA THR A 201 23.57 -9.73 5.97
C THR A 201 23.23 -9.19 7.35
N VAL A 202 22.12 -8.44 7.42
CA VAL A 202 21.42 -8.11 8.67
C VAL A 202 20.58 -9.31 9.06
N ALA A 203 20.77 -9.84 10.26
CA ALA A 203 20.02 -10.98 10.77
C ALA A 203 18.72 -10.50 11.43
N GLU A 204 17.61 -11.12 11.05
CA GLU A 204 16.30 -10.93 11.69
C GLU A 204 16.04 -12.04 12.72
N VAL A 205 16.72 -13.19 12.54
CA VAL A 205 16.68 -14.36 13.40
C VAL A 205 18.10 -14.88 13.56
N TRP A 206 18.48 -15.35 14.75
CA TRP A 206 19.78 -15.97 15.02
C TRP A 206 19.61 -17.45 15.39
N PHE A 207 20.50 -18.31 14.91
CA PHE A 207 20.55 -19.75 15.22
C PHE A 207 21.90 -20.17 15.82
N LYS A 208 21.89 -21.24 16.63
CA LYS A 208 23.10 -21.84 17.23
C LYS A 208 23.81 -22.81 16.29
N THR A 209 23.06 -23.63 15.54
CA THR A 209 23.61 -24.63 14.61
C THR A 209 22.90 -24.60 13.25
N GLU A 210 23.54 -25.12 12.20
CA GLU A 210 22.93 -25.22 10.86
C GLU A 210 21.70 -26.14 10.88
N ALA A 211 21.73 -27.17 11.71
CA ALA A 211 20.59 -28.08 11.91
C ALA A 211 19.37 -27.37 12.53
N ASP A 212 19.56 -26.40 13.44
CA ASP A 212 18.46 -25.61 13.99
C ASP A 212 17.81 -24.71 12.93
N ALA A 213 18.63 -24.11 12.05
CA ALA A 213 18.14 -23.28 10.95
C ALA A 213 17.36 -24.11 9.92
N GLU A 214 17.85 -25.31 9.57
CA GLU A 214 17.16 -26.23 8.66
C GLU A 214 15.89 -26.82 9.28
N ALA A 215 15.88 -27.12 10.58
CA ALA A 215 14.68 -27.55 11.30
C ALA A 215 13.60 -26.44 11.33
N ALA A 216 14.01 -25.18 11.43
CA ALA A 216 13.14 -24.01 11.29
C ALA A 216 12.72 -23.71 9.83
N GLY A 217 13.15 -24.52 8.86
CA GLY A 217 12.78 -24.39 7.44
C GLY A 217 13.61 -23.40 6.63
N PHE A 218 14.77 -22.95 7.12
CA PHE A 218 15.67 -22.06 6.40
C PHE A 218 16.63 -22.87 5.51
N ALA A 219 16.86 -22.41 4.29
CA ALA A 219 17.82 -23.00 3.35
C ALA A 219 19.20 -22.31 3.40
N LYS A 220 20.27 -23.05 3.09
CA LYS A 220 21.64 -22.51 3.09
C LYS A 220 21.82 -21.46 1.99
N ALA A 221 22.27 -20.26 2.34
CA ALA A 221 22.46 -19.17 1.39
C ALA A 221 23.66 -19.41 0.47
N GLY A 222 23.43 -20.09 -0.66
CA GLY A 222 24.44 -20.36 -1.70
C GLY A 222 24.25 -21.69 -2.40
N GLU A 223 23.51 -22.63 -1.82
CA GLU A 223 23.14 -23.88 -2.49
C GLU A 223 22.03 -23.63 -3.53
N THR A 224 22.30 -24.06 -4.76
CA THR A 224 21.27 -24.29 -5.79
C THR A 224 20.63 -25.66 -5.58
N GLU A 225 19.33 -25.80 -5.85
CA GLU A 225 18.51 -27.00 -5.59
C GLU A 225 18.92 -28.28 -6.37
N ASP A 226 20.06 -28.28 -7.07
CA ASP A 226 20.52 -29.39 -7.93
C ASP A 226 21.44 -30.42 -7.21
N ASP A 227 21.84 -30.20 -5.95
CA ASP A 227 22.77 -31.06 -5.17
C ASP A 227 22.12 -31.70 -3.90
N LYS A 228 20.85 -32.11 -3.97
CA LYS A 228 20.16 -32.92 -2.93
C LYS A 228 19.54 -34.20 -3.50
#